data_AF-A0A349JJM3-F1
#
_entry.id   AF-A0A349JJM3-F1
#
_cell.length_a   1.000
_cell.length_b   1.000
_cell.length_c   1.000
_cell.angle_alpha   90.00
_cell.angle_beta   90.00
_cell.angle_gamma   90.00
#
_symmetry.space_group_name_H-M   'P 1'
#
loop_
_entity.id
_entity.type
_entity.pdbx_description
1 polymer ?
#
loop_
_entity_poly.entity_id
_entity_poly.type
_entity_poly.pdbx_seq_one_letter_code
_entity_poly.pdbx_strand_id
1 'polypeptide(L)'
;MLKYSRLTAVLSAIIIIQLVPSDKSAIAQEREGCFLVNSAGEVINLNLLCSPQGSDIKLTGNDGKFLEDYKRLAKSYSPEATDNLLQAIQRAPGQKIAAAKRMCAEAKAGVSLPEVKLRAIGQAISIENPTAKESFLADTDIITTLAANHYCPELASK
;
A
#
# COMPACT_ATOMS: atom_id res chain seq x y z
N MET A 1 35.12 -52.45 63.85
CA MET A 1 34.70 -52.61 62.44
C MET A 1 33.83 -51.43 62.05
N LEU A 2 34.39 -50.42 61.38
CA LEU A 2 33.63 -49.26 60.89
C LEU A 2 32.86 -49.66 59.63
N LYS A 3 31.52 -49.54 59.68
CA LYS A 3 30.65 -49.57 58.49
C LYS A 3 30.37 -48.13 58.08
N TYR A 4 31.06 -47.65 57.06
CA TYR A 4 30.63 -46.51 56.25
C TYR A 4 29.69 -47.02 55.16
N SER A 5 28.47 -46.51 55.10
CA SER A 5 27.64 -46.61 53.89
C SER A 5 26.87 -45.32 53.65
N ARG A 6 27.60 -44.41 53.01
CA ARG A 6 27.22 -43.44 51.97
C ARG A 6 25.80 -42.85 52.00
N LEU A 7 25.78 -41.55 52.31
CA LEU A 7 24.78 -40.58 51.86
C LEU A 7 24.62 -40.63 50.33
N THR A 8 23.38 -40.65 49.85
CA THR A 8 23.03 -40.16 48.51
C THR A 8 21.81 -39.26 48.65
N ALA A 9 22.07 -37.96 48.73
CA ALA A 9 21.05 -36.93 48.58
C ALA A 9 20.75 -36.76 47.09
N VAL A 10 19.53 -37.09 46.67
CA VAL A 10 19.06 -36.83 45.31
C VAL A 10 18.54 -35.39 45.31
N LEU A 11 19.36 -34.47 44.80
CA LEU A 11 18.97 -33.09 44.52
C LEU A 11 17.96 -33.09 43.37
N SER A 12 16.70 -32.87 43.71
CA SER A 12 15.62 -32.56 42.77
C SER A 12 15.93 -31.23 42.09
N ALA A 13 16.31 -31.29 40.82
CA ALA A 13 16.47 -30.11 39.96
C ALA A 13 15.09 -29.49 39.70
N ILE A 14 14.85 -28.32 40.31
CA ILE A 14 13.68 -27.47 40.01
C ILE A 14 13.98 -26.75 38.70
N ILE A 15 13.38 -27.23 37.60
CA ILE A 15 13.39 -26.52 36.31
C ILE A 15 12.38 -25.37 36.43
N ILE A 16 12.90 -24.17 36.68
CA ILE A 16 12.10 -22.94 36.61
C ILE A 16 11.91 -22.63 35.12
N ILE A 17 10.74 -22.96 34.58
CA ILE A 17 10.32 -22.55 33.24
C ILE A 17 10.16 -21.03 33.28
N GLN A 18 11.10 -20.30 32.68
CA GLN A 18 10.95 -18.87 32.47
C GLN A 18 9.83 -18.66 31.44
N LEU A 19 8.67 -18.19 31.89
CA LEU A 19 7.64 -17.62 31.04
C LEU A 19 8.22 -16.34 30.42
N VAL A 20 8.73 -16.45 29.20
CA VAL A 20 9.00 -15.28 28.36
C VAL A 20 7.64 -14.75 27.92
N PRO A 21 7.23 -13.51 28.27
CA PRO A 21 6.04 -12.92 27.69
C PRO A 21 6.31 -12.77 26.19
N SER A 22 5.58 -13.52 25.38
CA SER A 22 5.56 -13.32 23.94
C SER A 22 4.75 -12.04 23.71
N ASP A 23 5.44 -10.91 23.66
CA ASP A 23 4.90 -9.66 23.13
C ASP A 23 4.62 -9.88 21.65
N LYS A 24 3.49 -10.51 21.35
CA LYS A 24 2.91 -10.51 20.01
C LYS A 24 2.50 -9.07 19.74
N SER A 25 3.40 -8.30 19.15
CA SER A 25 3.06 -7.02 18.54
C SER A 25 1.87 -7.24 17.62
N ALA A 26 0.72 -6.67 17.98
CA ALA A 26 -0.45 -6.68 17.12
C ALA A 26 -0.11 -5.88 15.87
N ILE A 27 0.09 -6.57 14.75
CA ILE A 27 0.25 -5.94 13.45
C ILE A 27 -1.17 -5.52 13.03
N ALA A 28 -1.54 -4.28 13.34
CA ALA A 28 -2.76 -3.70 12.80
C ALA A 28 -2.57 -3.54 11.29
N GLN A 29 -3.09 -4.48 10.51
CA GLN A 29 -3.15 -4.35 9.07
C GLN A 29 -4.32 -3.42 8.76
N GLU A 30 -4.01 -2.16 8.48
CA GLU A 30 -5.00 -1.20 7.98
C GLU A 30 -5.63 -1.78 6.72
N ARG A 31 -6.93 -2.10 6.79
CA ARG A 31 -7.71 -2.50 5.63
C ARG A 31 -8.23 -1.23 4.98
N GLU A 32 -7.72 -0.93 3.78
CA GLU A 32 -8.23 0.18 2.97
C GLU A 32 -9.69 -0.10 2.57
N GLY A 33 -10.57 0.87 2.85
CA GLY A 33 -11.99 0.80 2.55
C GLY A 33 -12.85 1.42 3.63
N CYS A 34 -14.15 1.49 3.38
CA CYS A 34 -15.11 2.00 4.32
C CYS A 34 -15.68 0.84 5.12
N PHE A 35 -15.25 0.72 6.37
CA PHE A 35 -15.67 -0.34 7.26
C PHE A 35 -16.20 0.25 8.56
N LEU A 36 -17.18 -0.42 9.15
CA LEU A 36 -17.69 -0.11 10.48
C LEU A 36 -17.57 -1.35 11.34
N VAL A 37 -17.03 -1.19 12.55
CA VAL A 37 -16.98 -2.27 13.54
C VAL A 37 -18.11 -2.05 14.53
N ASN A 38 -18.99 -3.04 14.67
CA ASN A 38 -20.10 -2.94 15.62
C ASN A 38 -19.66 -3.30 17.05
N SER A 39 -20.56 -3.14 18.02
CA SER A 39 -20.29 -3.44 19.43
C SER A 39 -20.01 -4.91 19.73
N ALA A 40 -20.31 -5.83 18.80
CA ALA A 40 -19.97 -7.24 18.90
C ALA A 40 -18.60 -7.57 18.27
N GLY A 41 -17.89 -6.57 17.72
CA GLY A 41 -16.60 -6.74 17.06
C GLY A 41 -16.68 -7.21 15.61
N GLU A 42 -17.87 -7.22 15.01
CA GLU A 42 -18.07 -7.64 13.62
C GLU A 42 -17.70 -6.49 12.67
N VAL A 43 -16.99 -6.81 11.59
CA VAL A 43 -16.57 -5.85 10.56
C VAL A 43 -17.61 -5.81 9.45
N ILE A 44 -18.27 -4.67 9.29
CA ILE A 44 -19.27 -4.41 8.26
C ILE A 44 -18.61 -3.64 7.11
N ASN A 45 -18.70 -4.16 5.89
CA ASN A 45 -18.20 -3.50 4.67
C ASN A 45 -19.24 -2.53 4.12
N LEU A 46 -18.90 -1.24 4.11
CA LEU A 46 -19.75 -0.14 3.63
C LEU A 46 -19.23 0.46 2.31
N ASN A 47 -18.32 -0.19 1.60
CA ASN A 47 -17.69 0.36 0.39
C ASN A 47 -18.71 0.86 -0.66
N LEU A 48 -19.85 0.19 -0.79
CA LEU A 48 -20.92 0.61 -1.71
C LEU A 48 -21.63 1.90 -1.26
N LEU A 49 -21.78 2.10 0.06
CA LEU A 49 -22.43 3.26 0.67
C LEU A 49 -21.49 4.46 0.76
N CYS A 50 -20.20 4.20 0.93
CA CYS A 50 -19.16 5.22 0.91
C CYS A 50 -18.66 5.50 -0.51
N SER A 51 -19.44 5.14 -1.54
CA SER A 51 -19.24 5.66 -2.89
C SER A 51 -19.03 7.16 -2.76
N PRO A 52 -17.92 7.72 -3.25
CA PRO A 52 -17.70 9.15 -3.16
C PRO A 52 -18.81 9.78 -3.98
N GLN A 53 -19.85 10.29 -3.31
CA GLN A 53 -20.72 11.31 -3.87
C GLN A 53 -19.75 12.35 -4.38
N GLY A 54 -19.70 12.52 -5.72
CA GLY A 54 -18.68 13.28 -6.44
C GLY A 54 -18.31 14.50 -5.63
N SER A 55 -17.23 14.36 -4.86
CA SER A 55 -16.87 15.39 -3.94
C SER A 55 -16.33 16.44 -4.86
N ASP A 56 -16.98 17.60 -4.86
CA ASP A 56 -16.52 18.81 -5.51
C ASP A 56 -15.28 19.30 -4.74
N ILE A 57 -14.31 18.40 -4.55
CA ILE A 57 -12.99 18.67 -4.03
C ILE A 57 -12.46 19.67 -5.03
N LYS A 58 -12.40 20.93 -4.61
CA LYS A 58 -11.59 21.93 -5.28
C LYS A 58 -10.15 21.44 -5.21
N LEU A 59 -9.78 20.65 -6.21
CA LEU A 59 -8.47 20.10 -6.45
C LEU A 59 -7.54 21.28 -6.72
N THR A 60 -6.97 21.79 -5.63
CA THR A 60 -6.13 22.98 -5.59
C THR A 60 -4.76 22.59 -5.07
N GLY A 61 -3.76 23.45 -5.30
CA GLY A 61 -2.39 23.15 -4.89
C GLY A 61 -1.79 21.95 -5.63
N ASN A 62 -1.07 21.09 -4.91
CA ASN A 62 -0.34 19.97 -5.50
C ASN A 62 -1.25 18.92 -6.14
N ASP A 63 -2.42 18.67 -5.55
CA ASP A 63 -3.40 17.71 -6.09
C ASP A 63 -3.92 18.17 -7.45
N GLY A 64 -4.20 19.47 -7.62
CA GLY A 64 -4.61 20.04 -8.91
C GLY A 64 -3.51 19.94 -9.98
N LYS A 65 -2.28 20.36 -9.63
CA LYS A 65 -1.12 20.27 -10.54
C LYS A 65 -0.81 18.83 -10.94
N PHE A 66 -0.87 17.90 -9.99
CA PHE A 66 -0.68 16.47 -10.26
C PHE A 66 -1.67 15.96 -11.32
N LEU A 67 -2.95 16.32 -11.23
CA LEU A 67 -3.95 15.86 -12.20
C LEU A 67 -3.76 16.50 -13.58
N GLU A 68 -3.31 17.76 -13.65
CA GLU A 68 -2.96 18.41 -14.92
C GLU A 68 -1.76 17.73 -15.58
N ASP A 69 -0.72 17.47 -14.80
CA ASP A 69 0.48 16.78 -15.27
C ASP A 69 0.20 15.33 -15.67
N TYR A 70 -0.66 14.63 -14.93
CA TYR A 70 -1.13 13.30 -15.29
C TYR A 70 -1.83 13.33 -16.65
N LYS A 71 -2.79 14.25 -16.85
CA LYS A 71 -3.52 14.37 -18.14
C LYS A 71 -2.59 14.74 -19.28
N ARG A 72 -1.54 15.51 -19.01
CA ARG A 72 -0.51 15.85 -20.01
C ARG A 72 0.31 14.63 -20.39
N LEU A 73 0.80 13.85 -19.42
CA LEU A 73 1.58 12.64 -19.67
C LEU A 73 0.74 11.52 -20.29
N ALA A 74 -0.55 11.41 -19.95
CA ALA A 74 -1.44 10.42 -20.56
C ALA A 74 -1.48 10.49 -22.09
N LYS A 75 -1.31 11.69 -22.67
CA LYS A 75 -1.31 11.94 -24.13
C LYS A 75 -0.08 11.40 -24.87
N SER A 76 0.95 10.92 -24.17
CA SER A 76 2.12 10.32 -24.82
C SER A 76 1.96 8.83 -25.13
N TYR A 77 0.86 8.21 -24.69
CA TYR A 77 0.56 6.80 -24.94
C TYR A 77 -0.37 6.63 -26.15
N SER A 78 -0.74 5.39 -26.49
CA SER A 78 -1.69 5.13 -27.59
C SER A 78 -3.01 5.90 -27.40
N PRO A 79 -3.74 6.23 -28.49
CA PRO A 79 -5.03 6.91 -28.38
C PRO A 79 -6.02 6.20 -27.46
N GLU A 80 -6.10 4.87 -27.57
CA GLU A 80 -7.01 4.06 -26.76
C GLU A 80 -6.60 4.02 -25.29
N ALA A 81 -5.29 3.94 -24.99
CA ALA A 81 -4.81 4.06 -23.62
C ALA A 81 -5.03 5.47 -23.05
N THR A 82 -4.81 6.50 -23.86
CA THR A 82 -5.06 7.89 -23.49
C THR A 82 -6.52 8.09 -23.07
N ASP A 83 -7.47 7.62 -23.88
CA ASP A 83 -8.90 7.73 -23.58
C ASP A 83 -9.27 7.02 -22.27
N ASN A 84 -8.74 5.81 -22.05
CA ASN A 84 -8.94 5.07 -20.81
C ASN A 84 -8.37 5.79 -19.58
N LEU A 85 -7.15 6.32 -19.69
CA LEU A 85 -6.46 7.06 -18.61
C LEU A 85 -7.23 8.34 -18.27
N LEU A 86 -7.66 9.10 -19.28
CA LEU A 86 -8.44 10.33 -19.12
C LEU A 86 -9.83 10.05 -18.53
N GLN A 87 -10.47 8.96 -18.94
CA GLN A 87 -11.74 8.54 -18.34
C GLN A 87 -11.56 8.10 -16.88
N ALA A 88 -10.50 7.36 -16.57
CA ALA A 88 -10.22 6.90 -15.21
C ALA A 88 -9.96 8.06 -14.24
N ILE A 89 -9.16 9.04 -14.65
CA ILE A 89 -8.88 10.23 -13.83
C ILE A 89 -10.11 11.15 -13.69
N GLN A 90 -11.01 11.18 -14.68
CA GLN A 90 -12.26 11.94 -14.58
C GLN A 90 -13.24 11.28 -13.62
N ARG A 91 -13.36 9.94 -13.65
CA ARG A 91 -14.27 9.19 -12.78
C ARG A 91 -13.82 9.19 -11.32
N ALA A 92 -12.51 9.07 -11.08
CA ALA A 92 -11.98 8.89 -9.74
C ALA A 92 -10.63 9.61 -9.53
N PRO A 93 -10.59 10.95 -9.58
CA PRO A 93 -9.35 11.71 -9.41
C PRO A 93 -8.68 11.46 -8.06
N GLY A 94 -9.49 11.30 -6.99
CA GLY A 94 -9.00 11.00 -5.65
C GLY A 94 -8.22 9.69 -5.55
N GLN A 95 -8.58 8.67 -6.33
CA GLN A 95 -7.84 7.40 -6.35
C GLN A 95 -6.44 7.57 -6.96
N LYS A 96 -6.30 8.39 -8.01
CA LYS A 96 -5.00 8.68 -8.63
C LYS A 96 -4.09 9.45 -7.67
N ILE A 97 -4.66 10.43 -6.96
CA ILE A 97 -3.94 11.20 -5.93
C ILE A 97 -3.50 10.30 -4.78
N ALA A 98 -4.41 9.47 -4.27
CA ALA A 98 -4.08 8.54 -3.19
C ALA A 98 -2.97 7.56 -3.59
N ALA A 99 -3.03 7.02 -4.81
CA ALA A 99 -1.99 6.15 -5.34
C ALA A 99 -0.62 6.86 -5.41
N ALA A 100 -0.57 8.11 -5.86
CA ALA A 100 0.67 8.89 -5.91
C ALA A 100 1.23 9.19 -4.50
N LYS A 101 0.37 9.55 -3.54
CA LYS A 101 0.75 9.77 -2.14
C LYS A 101 1.28 8.47 -1.50
N ARG A 102 0.68 7.33 -1.81
CA ARG A 102 1.14 6.01 -1.35
C ARG A 102 2.51 5.64 -1.94
N MET A 103 2.71 5.83 -3.25
CA MET A 103 4.02 5.60 -3.87
C MET A 103 5.11 6.44 -3.23
N CYS A 104 4.77 7.69 -2.90
CA CYS A 104 5.67 8.56 -2.17
C CYS A 104 6.02 8.03 -0.77
N ALA A 105 5.03 7.55 -0.01
CA ALA A 105 5.25 6.93 1.29
C ALA A 105 6.11 5.65 1.20
N GLU A 106 5.84 4.78 0.21
CA GLU A 106 6.66 3.59 -0.07
C GLU A 106 8.11 3.98 -0.38
N ALA A 107 8.33 5.03 -1.19
CA ALA A 107 9.66 5.53 -1.52
C ALA A 107 10.40 6.07 -0.28
N LYS A 108 9.71 6.78 0.63
CA LYS A 108 10.29 7.22 1.91
C LYS A 108 10.63 6.06 2.84
N ALA A 109 9.89 4.95 2.74
CA ALA A 109 10.16 3.72 3.47
C ALA A 109 11.30 2.88 2.85
N GLY A 110 11.91 3.34 1.77
CA GLY A 110 13.05 2.68 1.11
C GLY A 110 12.69 1.73 -0.02
N VAL A 111 11.42 1.66 -0.42
CA VAL A 111 11.01 0.92 -1.63
C VAL A 111 11.47 1.69 -2.86
N SER A 112 12.22 1.05 -3.73
CA SER A 112 12.71 1.72 -4.94
C SER A 112 11.61 1.82 -6.00
N LEU A 113 11.56 2.93 -6.74
CA LEU A 113 10.61 3.10 -7.86
C LEU A 113 10.74 1.99 -8.92
N PRO A 114 11.93 1.46 -9.25
CA PRO A 114 12.06 0.28 -10.11
C PRO A 114 11.33 -0.96 -9.60
N GLU A 115 11.35 -1.24 -8.29
CA GLU A 115 10.62 -2.38 -7.72
C GLU A 115 9.11 -2.22 -7.87
N VAL A 116 8.59 -1.00 -7.73
CA VAL A 116 7.16 -0.69 -7.96
C VAL A 116 6.78 -0.98 -9.42
N LYS A 117 7.63 -0.56 -10.38
CA LYS A 117 7.41 -0.84 -11.81
C LYS A 117 7.43 -2.34 -12.10
N LEU A 118 8.36 -3.09 -11.52
CA LEU A 118 8.42 -4.55 -11.69
C LEU A 118 7.17 -5.25 -11.14
N ARG A 119 6.67 -4.80 -9.98
CA ARG A 119 5.42 -5.32 -9.40
C ARG A 119 4.24 -5.10 -10.34
N ALA A 120 4.13 -3.92 -10.95
CA ALA A 120 3.08 -3.63 -11.91
C ALA A 120 3.21 -4.45 -13.19
N ILE A 121 4.43 -4.66 -13.70
CA ILE A 121 4.65 -5.57 -14.84
C ILE A 121 4.16 -6.98 -14.50
N GLY A 122 4.45 -7.48 -13.30
CA GLY A 122 3.96 -8.78 -12.82
C GLY A 122 2.43 -8.85 -12.77
N GLN A 123 1.77 -7.80 -12.27
CA GLN A 123 0.30 -7.70 -12.23
C GLN A 123 -0.32 -7.60 -13.63
N ALA A 124 0.37 -6.96 -14.57
CA ALA A 124 -0.09 -6.80 -15.94
C ALA A 124 -0.09 -8.13 -16.74
N ILE A 125 0.57 -9.19 -16.25
CA ILE A 125 0.58 -10.50 -16.91
C ILE A 125 -0.83 -11.12 -16.95
N SER A 126 -1.65 -10.90 -15.91
CA SER A 126 -3.02 -11.42 -15.85
C SER A 126 -4.04 -10.59 -16.63
N ILE A 127 -3.63 -9.51 -17.30
CA ILE A 127 -4.52 -8.66 -18.09
C ILE A 127 -4.48 -9.13 -19.55
N GLU A 128 -5.54 -9.80 -19.99
CA GLU A 128 -5.64 -10.35 -21.35
C GLU A 128 -5.89 -9.27 -22.42
N ASN A 129 -6.68 -8.25 -22.09
CA ASN A 129 -6.97 -7.17 -23.03
C ASN A 129 -5.73 -6.28 -23.20
N PRO A 130 -5.17 -6.16 -24.43
CA PRO A 130 -3.90 -5.46 -24.66
C PRO A 130 -4.00 -3.96 -24.35
N THR A 131 -5.12 -3.33 -24.67
CA THR A 131 -5.37 -1.92 -24.37
C THR A 131 -5.49 -1.68 -22.87
N ALA A 132 -6.21 -2.53 -22.16
CA ALA A 132 -6.33 -2.44 -20.71
C ALA A 132 -4.98 -2.67 -20.02
N LYS A 133 -4.16 -3.58 -20.56
CA LYS A 133 -2.80 -3.85 -20.09
C LYS A 133 -1.89 -2.65 -20.30
N GLU A 134 -1.90 -2.05 -21.49
CA GLU A 134 -1.15 -0.83 -21.78
C GLU A 134 -1.60 0.31 -20.85
N SER A 135 -2.92 0.52 -20.73
CA SER A 135 -3.49 1.55 -19.86
C SER A 135 -3.06 1.37 -18.40
N PHE A 136 -3.05 0.13 -17.89
CA PHE A 136 -2.62 -0.18 -16.53
C PHE A 136 -1.13 0.12 -16.29
N LEU A 137 -0.27 -0.27 -17.24
CA LEU A 137 1.16 -0.01 -17.17
C LEU A 137 1.46 1.49 -17.29
N ALA A 138 0.79 2.18 -18.20
CA ALA A 138 0.88 3.62 -18.38
C ALA A 138 0.43 4.37 -17.13
N ASP A 139 -0.70 3.98 -16.53
CA ASP A 139 -1.20 4.57 -15.29
C ASP A 139 -0.17 4.48 -14.17
N THR A 140 0.42 3.29 -13.98
CA THR A 140 1.46 3.08 -12.99
C THR A 140 2.68 3.97 -13.28
N ASP A 141 3.15 3.99 -14.53
CA ASP A 141 4.34 4.74 -14.92
C ASP A 141 4.17 6.26 -14.70
N ILE A 142 3.02 6.81 -15.10
CA ILE A 142 2.67 8.22 -14.88
C ILE A 142 2.64 8.53 -13.38
N ILE A 143 1.89 7.75 -12.59
CA ILE A 143 1.76 7.99 -11.14
C ILE A 143 3.13 7.91 -10.47
N THR A 144 3.95 6.92 -10.82
CA THR A 144 5.30 6.73 -10.25
C THR A 144 6.20 7.93 -10.58
N THR A 145 6.14 8.41 -11.83
CA THR A 145 6.92 9.56 -12.30
C THR A 145 6.51 10.85 -11.59
N LEU A 146 5.21 11.04 -11.37
CA LEU A 146 4.68 12.27 -10.77
C LEU A 146 4.71 12.27 -9.24
N ALA A 147 4.69 11.10 -8.59
CA ALA A 147 4.62 10.99 -7.13
C ALA A 147 5.73 11.77 -6.43
N ALA A 148 6.98 11.61 -6.87
CA ALA A 148 8.13 12.33 -6.31
C ALA A 148 7.98 13.85 -6.49
N ASN A 149 7.64 14.31 -7.69
CA ASN A 149 7.58 15.74 -8.00
C ASN A 149 6.50 16.50 -7.22
N HIS A 150 5.35 15.87 -6.94
CA HIS A 150 4.23 16.55 -6.29
C HIS A 150 4.12 16.27 -4.79
N TYR A 151 4.62 15.13 -4.30
CA TYR A 151 4.38 14.68 -2.93
C TYR A 151 5.65 14.33 -2.13
N CYS A 152 6.80 14.11 -2.78
CA CYS A 152 8.12 13.92 -2.13
C CYS A 152 9.23 14.65 -2.89
N PRO A 153 9.22 15.99 -2.90
CA PRO A 153 10.25 16.77 -3.59
C PRO A 153 11.67 16.47 -3.09
N GLU A 154 11.81 16.04 -1.83
CA GLU A 154 13.08 15.61 -1.24
C GLU A 154 13.68 14.36 -1.91
N LEU A 155 12.86 13.56 -2.60
CA LEU A 155 13.29 12.40 -3.36
C LEU A 155 13.44 12.69 -4.85
N ALA A 156 12.87 13.78 -5.35
CA ALA A 156 12.92 14.16 -6.76
C ALA A 156 14.27 14.74 -7.21
N SER A 157 15.14 15.13 -6.26
CA SER A 157 16.43 15.78 -6.52
C SER A 157 17.65 14.86 -6.30
N LYS A 158 17.43 13.55 -6.23
CA LYS A 158 18.49 12.54 -6.02
C LYS A 158 18.78 11.74 -7.28
#